data_AF-A0A2N2MQX8-F1
#
_entry.id   AF-A0A2N2MQX8-F1
#
_cell.length_a   1.000
_cell.length_b   1.000
_cell.length_c   1.000
_cell.angle_alpha   90.00
_cell.angle_beta   90.00
_cell.angle_gamma   90.00
#
_symmetry.space_group_name_H-M   'P 1'
#
loop_
_entity.id
_entity.type
_entity.pdbx_description
1 polymer ?
#
loop_
_entity_poly.entity_id
_entity_poly.type
_entity_poly.pdbx_seq_one_letter_code
_entity_poly.pdbx_strand_id
1 'polypeptide(L)' 'MASVKERFLSYVKVNTTSNLESETNPSTPEQFNLARMLVEEMKALGLEDVSLDENCYIMAT' A
#
# COMPACT_ATOMS: atom_id res chain seq x y z
N MET A 1 14.31 2.00 13.22
CA MET A 1 12.88 2.08 12.90
C MET A 1 12.64 3.48 12.35
N ALA A 2 12.02 3.61 11.16
CA ALA A 2 11.79 4.91 10.55
C ALA A 2 10.81 5.74 11.39
N SER A 3 11.06 7.04 11.53
CA SER A 3 10.15 7.96 12.19
C SER A 3 8.85 8.12 11.39
N VAL A 4 7.78 8.58 12.04
CA VAL A 4 6.50 8.90 11.37
C VAL A 4 6.70 9.89 10.22
N LYS A 5 7.58 10.88 10.40
CA LYS A 5 7.92 11.86 9.37
C LYS A 5 8.54 11.20 8.14
N GLU A 6 9.51 10.30 8.33
CA GLU A 6 10.18 9.61 7.22
C GLU A 6 9.21 8.69 6.46
N ARG A 7 8.39 7.92 7.18
CA ARG A 7 7.35 7.07 6.57
C ARG A 7 6.36 7.90 5.76
N PHE A 8 5.82 8.97 6.37
CA PHE A 8 4.91 9.89 5.68
C PHE A 8 5.53 10.46 4.40
N LEU A 9 6.75 10.99 4.46
CA LEU A 9 7.45 11.55 3.31
C LEU A 9 7.80 10.50 2.24
N SER A 10 7.90 9.22 2.60
CA SER A 10 8.08 8.13 1.63
C SER A 10 6.77 7.80 0.89
N TYR A 11 5.63 7.82 1.57
CA TYR A 11 4.33 7.46 0.98
C TYR A 11 3.79 8.53 0.06
N VAL A 12 3.90 9.80 0.44
CA VAL A 12 3.40 10.93 -0.37
C VAL A 12 4.11 11.09 -1.72
N LYS A 13 5.26 10.42 -1.91
CA LYS A 13 5.99 10.38 -3.18
C LYS A 13 5.43 9.34 -4.16
N VAL A 14 4.59 8.41 -3.69
CA VAL A 14 3.99 7.38 -4.52
C VAL A 14 2.69 7.93 -5.10
N ASN A 15 2.54 7.82 -6.42
CA ASN A 15 1.28 8.18 -7.07
C ASN A 15 0.19 7.16 -6.72
N THR A 16 -0.83 7.60 -5.99
CA THR A 16 -1.97 6.76 -5.56
C THR A 16 -3.31 7.43 -5.81
N THR A 17 -3.37 8.41 -6.72
CA THR A 17 -4.61 9.11 -7.04
C THR A 17 -5.60 8.14 -7.68
N SER A 18 -6.81 8.05 -7.10
CA SER A 18 -7.91 7.27 -7.63
C SER A 18 -8.52 7.89 -8.89
N ASN A 19 -9.10 7.05 -9.74
CA ASN A 19 -9.91 7.49 -10.90
C ASN A 19 -11.40 7.24 -10.61
N LEU A 20 -12.20 8.31 -10.58
CA LEU A 20 -13.64 8.21 -10.31
C LEU A 20 -14.42 7.52 -11.45
N GLU A 21 -13.92 7.60 -12.68
CA GLU A 21 -14.57 7.00 -13.86
C GLU A 21 -14.23 5.51 -14.03
N SER A 22 -13.34 4.97 -13.18
CA SER A 22 -12.95 3.57 -13.26
C SER A 22 -14.01 2.64 -12.66
N GLU A 23 -14.26 1.54 -13.35
CA GLU A 23 -15.10 0.44 -12.86
C GLU A 23 -14.27 -0.70 -12.23
N THR A 24 -12.95 -0.53 -12.10
CA THR A 24 -12.05 -1.54 -11.53
C THR A 24 -11.65 -1.21 -10.09
N ASN A 25 -11.25 -2.25 -9.35
CA ASN A 25 -10.62 -2.11 -8.04
C ASN A 25 -9.20 -2.69 -8.12
N PRO A 26 -8.16 -1.92 -7.74
CA PRO A 26 -8.19 -0.48 -7.50
C PRO A 26 -8.54 0.28 -8.79
N SER A 27 -8.96 1.54 -8.64
CA SER A 27 -9.35 2.37 -9.78
C SER A 27 -8.17 2.82 -10.65
N THR A 28 -6.95 2.80 -10.08
CA THR A 28 -5.70 3.06 -10.79
C THR A 28 -4.65 2.00 -10.41
N PRO A 29 -3.96 1.40 -11.39
CA PRO A 29 -3.01 0.32 -11.13
C PRO A 29 -1.80 0.76 -10.29
N GLU A 30 -1.47 2.05 -10.29
CA GLU A 30 -0.37 2.61 -9.51
C GLU A 30 -0.57 2.50 -8.00
N GLN A 31 -1.83 2.35 -7.52
CA GLN A 31 -2.11 2.13 -6.10
C GLN A 31 -1.41 0.88 -5.54
N PHE A 32 -1.20 -0.15 -6.38
CA PHE A 32 -0.43 -1.33 -6.00
C PHE A 32 1.03 -1.03 -5.65
N ASN A 33 1.61 0.07 -6.12
CA ASN A 33 2.99 0.42 -5.80
C ASN A 33 3.14 0.71 -4.31
N LEU A 34 2.24 1.52 -3.74
CA LEU A 34 2.23 1.78 -2.30
C LEU A 34 1.84 0.52 -1.53
N ALA A 35 0.87 -0.25 -2.02
CA ALA A 35 0.43 -1.46 -1.33
C ALA A 35 1.55 -2.49 -1.16
N ARG A 36 2.34 -2.74 -2.21
CA ARG A 36 3.50 -3.66 -2.14
C ARG A 36 4.58 -3.15 -1.19
N MET A 37 4.82 -1.84 -1.13
CA MET A 37 5.75 -1.25 -0.14
C MET A 37 5.26 -1.53 1.29
N LEU A 38 3.97 -1.32 1.56
CA LEU A 38 3.38 -1.54 2.88
C LEU A 38 3.41 -3.01 3.29
N VAL A 39 3.18 -3.95 2.36
CA VAL A 39 3.31 -5.40 2.61
C VAL A 39 4.71 -5.75 3.10
N GLU A 40 5.75 -5.25 2.43
CA GLU A 40 7.13 -5.52 2.83
C GLU A 40 7.47 -4.85 4.17
N GLU A 41 6.95 -3.66 4.44
CA GLU A 41 7.09 -3.01 5.74
C GLU A 41 6.39 -3.80 6.86
N MET A 42 5.18 -4.30 6.64
CA MET A 42 4.43 -5.09 7.63
C MET A 42 5.18 -6.38 7.97
N LYS A 43 5.71 -7.09 6.96
CA LYS A 43 6.57 -8.27 7.18
C LYS A 43 7.83 -7.90 7.96
N ALA A 44 8.49 -6.79 7.63
CA ALA A 44 9.69 -6.34 8.33
C ALA A 44 9.41 -5.91 9.79
N LEU A 45 8.18 -5.46 10.08
CA LEU A 45 7.71 -5.19 11.44
C LEU A 45 7.37 -6.46 12.23
N GLY A 46 7.31 -7.61 11.55
CA GLY A 46 7.01 -8.91 12.16
C GLY A 46 5.52 -9.22 12.27
N LEU A 47 4.66 -8.57 11.48
CA LEU A 47 3.25 -8.96 11.38
C LEU A 47 3.12 -10.31 10.66
N GLU A 48 2.09 -11.05 11.03
CA GLU A 48 1.76 -12.36 10.48
C GLU A 48 0.60 -12.24 9.47
N ASP A 49 0.40 -13.29 8.67
CA ASP A 49 -0.68 -13.39 7.68
C ASP A 49 -0.79 -12.19 6.71
N VAL A 50 0.33 -11.52 6.44
CA VAL A 50 0.39 -10.37 5.53
C VAL A 50 0.03 -10.80 4.11
N SER A 51 -1.10 -10.28 3.62
CA SER A 51 -1.65 -10.58 2.30
C SER A 51 -2.05 -9.32 1.56
N LEU A 52 -1.99 -9.39 0.23
CA LEU A 52 -2.45 -8.38 -0.70
C LEU A 52 -3.25 -9.09 -1.79
N ASP A 53 -4.52 -8.75 -1.91
CA ASP A 53 -5.40 -9.38 -2.90
C ASP A 53 -5.37 -8.67 -4.26
N GLU A 54 -6.12 -9.23 -5.22
CA GLU A 54 -6.24 -8.73 -6.59
C GLU A 54 -6.97 -7.37 -6.69
N ASN A 55 -7.68 -6.95 -5.64
CA ASN A 55 -8.39 -5.68 -5.57
C ASN A 55 -7.63 -4.61 -4.78
N CYS A 56 -6.36 -4.89 -4.44
CA CYS A 56 -5.46 -4.00 -3.70
C CYS A 56 -5.83 -3.79 -2.22
N TYR A 57 -6.55 -4.75 -1.61
CA TYR A 57 -6.74 -4.76 -0.15
C TYR A 57 -5.55 -5.45 0.53
N ILE A 58 -5.02 -4.81 1.58
CA ILE A 58 -3.94 -5.35 2.41
C ILE A 58 -4.53 -5.75 3.76
N MET A 59 -4.24 -6.96 4.21
CA MET A 59 -4.64 -7.48 5.51
C MET A 59 -3.44 -8.14 6.20
N ALA A 60 -3.34 -8.01 7.52
CA ALA A 60 -2.29 -8.58 8.35
C ALA A 60 -2.77 -8.67 9.81
N THR A 61 -2.14 -9.55 10.61
CA THR A 61 -2.42 -9.73 12.06
C THR A 61 -1.18 -9.60 12.92
#